data_AF-A0ABD3NCP2-F1
#
_entry.id   AF-A0ABD3NCP2-F1
#
_cell.length_a   1.000
_cell.length_b   1.000
_cell.length_c   1.000
_cell.angle_alpha   90.00
_cell.angle_beta   90.00
_cell.angle_gamma   90.00
#
_symmetry.space_group_name_H-M   'P 1'
#
loop_
_entity.id
_entity.type
_entity.pdbx_description
1 polymer ?
#
loop_
_entity_poly.entity_id
_entity_poly.type
_entity_poly.pdbx_seq_one_letter_code
_entity_poly.pdbx_strand_id
1 'polypeptide(L)'
;MLTGRVLPLSAIIITKAAHRSSSTSIPSSLKMTELCLDITAKLRFNDERRNLASERSWELNASLVRVEMNHEKYMKSPSSENALKIEEDALEKLVIETVLSADYYNNIVREMKMRTDDEKPHPRAPRLDSISSKIEDFAKYKSLQHYLKHACLISPTMFVVKDGDIERSIVTDEEYLAGACIGLCHELVHYSISRASSAGIDPTVVADIQKARDIVAKIFEELLQFDFRNSPLRRKYDSTKYALKSLETILYELSVAKVLGGSEVKKVKLDEREGDAEMATKEDDAIPKDEFAAIRARMEHRDQLRERLIKTCRDGQKAAKQSIFALHRGDTQKALKLLSDCEQCVTNDLMPILYEEPDLRGGSFSGVLEEYVEAYLFYSWLQNEEEGKQKEPSGKVLGFASLPLLVSPEEYLGGLCDLSGEIGRYAVAKGTHRDKKSVQLCLDTNKGIYNSLRLIGRLPSFIFKKKSALKMSVEKLERMMYELSLMEMTGREYTSNLESNAQADDE
;
A
#
# COMPACT_ATOMS: atom_id res chain seq x y z
N MET A 1 -21.26 12.60 36.50
CA MET A 1 -21.03 13.94 35.94
C MET A 1 -19.82 13.87 35.03
N LEU A 2 -20.03 13.66 33.73
CA LEU A 2 -19.07 13.90 32.64
C LEU A 2 -19.93 14.04 31.37
N THR A 3 -20.42 15.25 31.16
CA THR A 3 -21.06 15.72 29.93
C THR A 3 -19.95 15.84 28.87
N GLY A 4 -20.02 15.22 27.69
CA GLY A 4 -21.10 15.35 26.72
C GLY A 4 -20.78 16.50 25.76
N ARG A 5 -19.95 16.24 24.75
CA ARG A 5 -19.84 17.01 23.48
C ARG A 5 -19.15 16.14 22.44
N VAL A 6 -19.93 15.28 21.79
CA VAL A 6 -19.60 14.73 20.47
C VAL A 6 -19.96 15.84 19.47
N LEU A 7 -18.97 16.38 18.77
CA LEU A 7 -19.20 17.26 17.63
C LEU A 7 -19.40 16.38 16.38
N PRO A 8 -20.42 16.65 15.54
CA PRO A 8 -20.60 15.89 14.31
C PRO A 8 -19.56 16.29 13.26
N LEU A 9 -18.95 15.29 12.63
CA LEU A 9 -17.88 15.37 11.62
C LEU A 9 -18.34 15.77 10.21
N SER A 10 -19.53 16.36 10.07
CA SER A 10 -20.14 16.70 8.78
C SER A 10 -20.20 18.22 8.57
N ALA A 11 -19.06 18.88 8.34
CA ALA A 11 -19.00 20.24 7.81
C ALA A 11 -17.58 20.66 7.39
N ILE A 12 -17.02 20.06 6.34
CA ILE A 12 -16.01 20.77 5.52
C ILE A 12 -16.68 21.08 4.19
N ILE A 13 -17.39 22.21 4.20
CA ILE A 13 -17.92 22.84 2.99
C ILE A 13 -16.72 23.22 2.13
N ILE A 14 -16.54 22.52 1.02
CA ILE A 14 -15.69 22.96 -0.08
C ILE A 14 -16.32 24.24 -0.64
N THR A 15 -15.88 25.39 -0.14
CA THR A 15 -16.23 26.68 -0.73
C THR A 15 -15.64 26.74 -2.14
N LYS A 16 -16.53 26.79 -3.14
CA LYS A 16 -16.24 27.14 -4.53
C LYS A 16 -15.25 28.32 -4.59
N ALA A 17 -14.07 28.08 -5.15
CA ALA A 17 -13.19 29.14 -5.60
C ALA A 17 -13.89 29.87 -6.76
N ALA A 18 -14.55 30.98 -6.44
CA ALA A 18 -15.07 31.91 -7.43
C ALA A 18 -13.89 32.53 -8.19
N HIS A 19 -13.95 32.49 -9.51
CA HIS A 19 -13.15 33.35 -10.38
C HIS A 19 -13.31 34.81 -9.92
N ARG A 20 -12.25 35.37 -9.35
CA ARG A 20 -12.03 36.81 -9.32
C ARG A 20 -10.70 37.10 -9.99
N SER A 21 -10.81 37.54 -11.24
CA SER A 21 -9.81 38.32 -11.93
C SER A 21 -9.56 39.61 -11.15
N SER A 22 -8.44 39.69 -10.45
CA SER A 22 -7.86 40.97 -10.05
C SER A 22 -6.35 40.87 -10.14
N SER A 23 -5.80 41.62 -11.09
CA SER A 23 -4.40 41.82 -11.38
C SER A 23 -3.67 42.46 -10.19
N THR A 24 -3.00 41.65 -9.39
CA THR A 24 -1.89 42.05 -8.52
C THR A 24 -0.89 40.91 -8.48
N SER A 25 0.33 41.17 -8.95
CA SER A 25 1.43 40.20 -8.98
C SER A 25 1.86 39.84 -7.55
N ILE A 26 1.32 38.75 -7.03
CA ILE A 26 1.73 38.17 -5.74
C ILE A 26 3.11 37.50 -5.92
N PRO A 27 4.12 37.77 -5.05
CA PRO A 27 5.43 37.13 -5.14
C PRO A 27 5.33 35.59 -5.09
N SER A 28 6.17 34.91 -5.87
CA SER A 28 6.24 33.44 -5.94
C SER A 28 6.37 32.75 -4.57
N SER A 29 6.98 33.42 -3.58
CA SER A 29 7.14 32.94 -2.20
C SER A 29 5.82 32.85 -1.41
N LEU A 30 4.85 33.72 -1.66
CA LEU A 30 3.55 33.71 -0.97
C LEU A 30 2.72 32.49 -1.41
N LYS A 31 2.72 32.19 -2.71
CA LYS A 31 2.00 31.03 -3.30
C LYS A 31 2.56 29.68 -2.83
N MET A 32 3.86 29.63 -2.54
CA MET A 32 4.52 28.41 -2.08
C MET A 32 4.24 28.10 -0.60
N THR A 33 3.96 29.15 0.18
CA THR A 33 3.51 29.01 1.58
C THR A 33 2.09 28.45 1.65
N GLU A 34 1.17 28.95 0.80
CA GLU A 34 -0.21 28.42 0.72
C GLU A 34 -0.23 26.94 0.30
N LEU A 35 0.53 26.58 -0.73
CA LEU A 35 0.69 25.19 -1.15
C LEU A 35 1.22 24.30 -0.01
N CYS A 36 2.20 24.79 0.75
CA CYS A 36 2.75 24.07 1.90
C CYS A 36 1.69 23.84 2.99
N LEU A 37 0.82 24.81 3.26
CA LEU A 37 -0.27 24.68 4.23
C LEU A 37 -1.28 23.61 3.80
N ASP A 38 -1.66 23.61 2.51
CA ASP A 38 -2.58 22.62 1.97
C ASP A 38 -2.02 21.20 2.04
N ILE A 39 -0.77 21.00 1.63
CA ILE A 39 -0.10 19.70 1.72
C ILE A 39 0.00 19.26 3.18
N THR A 40 0.38 20.17 4.08
CA THR A 40 0.48 19.88 5.52
C THR A 40 -0.87 19.46 6.09
N ALA A 41 -1.96 20.13 5.72
CA ALA A 41 -3.30 19.79 6.19
C ALA A 41 -3.72 18.38 5.74
N LYS A 42 -3.47 18.02 4.47
CA LYS A 42 -3.80 16.67 3.97
C LYS A 42 -2.92 15.58 4.58
N LEU A 43 -1.63 15.83 4.77
CA LEU A 43 -0.74 14.89 5.46
C LEU A 43 -1.17 14.65 6.92
N ARG A 44 -1.54 15.73 7.64
CA ARG A 44 -2.07 15.61 9.01
C ARG A 44 -3.35 14.80 9.06
N PHE A 45 -4.28 15.06 8.16
CA PHE A 45 -5.52 14.29 8.06
C PHE A 45 -5.23 12.78 7.81
N ASN A 46 -4.32 12.46 6.90
CA ASN A 46 -3.92 11.07 6.66
C ASN A 46 -3.26 10.42 7.88
N ASP A 47 -2.43 11.17 8.61
CA ASP A 47 -1.80 10.70 9.85
C ASP A 47 -2.82 10.50 10.98
N GLU A 48 -3.80 11.38 11.13
CA GLU A 48 -4.89 11.24 12.12
C GLU A 48 -5.70 9.96 11.86
N ARG A 49 -6.03 9.67 10.60
CA ARG A 49 -6.71 8.42 10.22
C ARG A 49 -5.86 7.18 10.53
N ARG A 50 -4.55 7.24 10.27
CA ARG A 50 -3.63 6.14 10.63
C ARG A 50 -3.56 5.95 12.14
N ASN A 51 -3.49 7.04 12.92
CA ASN A 51 -3.47 6.95 14.38
C ASN A 51 -4.76 6.32 14.92
N LEU A 52 -5.93 6.73 14.40
CA LEU A 52 -7.21 6.13 14.76
C LEU A 52 -7.25 4.63 14.45
N ALA A 53 -6.71 4.22 13.29
CA ALA A 53 -6.58 2.81 12.93
C ALA A 53 -5.62 2.05 13.87
N SER A 54 -4.53 2.68 14.30
CA SER A 54 -3.58 2.13 15.27
C SER A 54 -4.23 1.90 16.63
N GLU A 55 -4.98 2.89 17.13
CA GLU A 55 -5.74 2.78 18.38
C GLU A 55 -6.75 1.64 18.30
N ARG A 56 -7.50 1.54 17.19
CA ARG A 56 -8.43 0.42 16.99
C ARG A 56 -7.73 -0.93 16.95
N SER A 57 -6.54 -1.01 16.34
CA SER A 57 -5.72 -2.23 16.33
C SER A 57 -5.33 -2.66 17.76
N TRP A 58 -5.01 -1.72 18.65
CA TRP A 58 -4.72 -2.01 20.05
C TRP A 58 -5.96 -2.52 20.80
N GLU A 59 -7.13 -1.93 20.56
CA GLU A 59 -8.39 -2.38 21.15
C GLU A 59 -8.73 -3.82 20.72
N LEU A 60 -8.61 -4.12 19.43
CA LEU A 60 -8.80 -5.47 18.89
C LEU A 60 -7.83 -6.46 19.53
N ASN A 61 -6.55 -6.10 19.63
CA ASN A 61 -5.55 -6.93 20.29
C ASN A 61 -5.91 -7.20 21.75
N ALA A 62 -6.28 -6.16 22.50
CA ALA A 62 -6.68 -6.31 23.90
C ALA A 62 -7.92 -7.19 24.05
N SER A 63 -8.89 -7.09 23.13
CA SER A 63 -10.07 -7.94 23.13
C SER A 63 -9.74 -9.41 22.84
N LEU A 64 -8.87 -9.69 21.86
CA LEU A 64 -8.38 -11.04 21.58
C LEU A 64 -7.70 -11.66 22.80
N VAL A 65 -6.78 -10.93 23.44
CA VAL A 65 -6.09 -11.40 24.64
C VAL A 65 -7.07 -11.71 25.79
N ARG A 66 -8.09 -10.87 26.00
CA ARG A 66 -9.12 -11.14 27.03
C ARG A 66 -9.89 -12.42 26.74
N VAL A 67 -10.23 -12.68 25.48
CA VAL A 67 -10.90 -13.89 25.07
C VAL A 67 -10.02 -15.12 25.31
N GLU A 68 -8.75 -15.07 24.91
CA GLU A 68 -7.76 -16.14 25.15
C GLU A 68 -7.61 -16.46 26.65
N MET A 69 -7.45 -15.43 27.50
CA MET A 69 -7.34 -15.59 28.95
C MET A 69 -8.60 -16.23 29.57
N ASN A 70 -9.79 -15.90 29.08
CA ASN A 70 -11.03 -16.51 29.58
C ASN A 70 -11.23 -17.93 29.05
N HIS A 71 -10.72 -18.23 27.86
CA HIS A 71 -10.72 -19.57 27.30
C HIS A 71 -9.83 -20.51 28.14
N GLU A 72 -8.63 -20.06 28.51
CA GLU A 72 -7.75 -20.82 29.42
C GLU A 72 -8.40 -21.08 30.79
N LYS A 73 -9.14 -20.09 31.32
CA LYS A 73 -9.89 -20.26 32.57
C LYS A 73 -11.00 -21.29 32.41
N TYR A 74 -11.74 -21.23 31.32
CA TYR A 74 -12.81 -22.19 31.02
C TYR A 74 -12.28 -23.62 30.92
N MET A 75 -11.13 -23.81 30.26
CA MET A 75 -10.47 -25.13 30.17
C MET A 75 -10.05 -25.69 31.54
N LYS A 76 -9.74 -24.82 32.53
CA LYS A 76 -9.40 -25.23 33.91
C LYS A 76 -10.63 -25.42 34.79
N SER A 77 -11.68 -24.62 34.59
CA SER A 77 -12.92 -24.64 35.36
C SER A 77 -14.11 -24.26 34.48
N PRO A 78 -14.97 -25.21 34.07
CA PRO A 78 -16.10 -24.96 33.17
C PRO A 78 -17.13 -23.94 33.69
N SER A 79 -17.09 -23.57 34.97
CA SER A 79 -17.97 -22.58 35.59
C SER A 79 -17.84 -21.16 35.02
N SER A 80 -16.84 -20.87 34.18
CA SER A 80 -16.62 -19.55 33.57
C SER A 80 -17.19 -19.40 32.15
N GLU A 81 -18.04 -20.32 31.69
CA GLU A 81 -18.63 -20.32 30.33
C GLU A 81 -19.28 -18.98 29.96
N ASN A 82 -20.10 -18.42 30.86
CA ASN A 82 -20.76 -17.13 30.63
C ASN A 82 -19.76 -15.98 30.44
N ALA A 83 -18.65 -15.98 31.18
CA ALA A 83 -17.64 -14.94 31.07
C ALA A 83 -16.87 -15.02 29.74
N LEU A 84 -16.55 -16.24 29.29
CA LEU A 84 -15.96 -16.46 27.97
C LEU A 84 -16.90 -15.97 26.87
N LYS A 85 -18.18 -16.33 26.95
CA LYS A 85 -19.18 -15.95 25.93
C LYS A 85 -19.33 -14.43 25.81
N ILE A 86 -19.35 -13.72 26.94
CA ILE A 86 -19.41 -12.24 26.96
C ILE A 86 -18.21 -11.62 26.22
N GLU A 87 -16.99 -12.12 26.46
CA GLU A 87 -15.79 -11.58 25.80
C GLU A 87 -15.75 -11.95 24.30
N GLU A 88 -16.21 -13.14 23.93
CA GLU A 88 -16.34 -13.55 22.52
C GLU A 88 -17.30 -12.63 21.75
N ASP A 89 -18.48 -12.36 22.33
CA ASP A 89 -19.49 -11.50 21.73
C ASP A 89 -18.98 -10.04 21.65
N ALA A 90 -18.21 -9.58 22.64
CA ALA A 90 -17.57 -8.27 22.63
C ALA A 90 -16.50 -8.14 21.53
N LEU A 91 -15.66 -9.17 21.35
CA LEU A 91 -14.67 -9.23 20.28
C LEU A 91 -15.34 -9.23 18.90
N GLU A 92 -16.37 -10.05 18.71
CA GLU A 92 -17.08 -10.15 17.43
C GLU A 92 -17.76 -8.83 17.07
N LYS A 93 -18.41 -8.18 18.05
CA LYS A 93 -18.98 -6.84 17.87
C LYS A 93 -17.90 -5.81 17.47
N LEU A 94 -16.75 -5.80 18.15
CA LEU A 94 -15.66 -4.87 17.86
C LEU A 94 -15.09 -5.07 16.44
N VAL A 95 -14.94 -6.33 16.01
CA VAL A 95 -14.51 -6.68 14.66
C VAL A 95 -15.52 -6.18 13.62
N ILE A 96 -16.81 -6.41 13.85
CA ILE A 96 -17.88 -5.95 12.95
C ILE A 96 -17.89 -4.43 12.82
N GLU A 97 -17.85 -3.70 13.94
CA GLU A 97 -17.79 -2.23 13.95
C GLU A 97 -16.56 -1.71 13.19
N THR A 98 -15.42 -2.40 13.31
CA THR A 98 -14.19 -2.05 12.58
C THR A 98 -14.31 -2.31 11.08
N VAL A 99 -14.88 -3.45 10.67
CA VAL A 99 -15.00 -3.82 9.25
C VAL A 99 -16.01 -2.94 8.51
N LEU A 100 -17.05 -2.47 9.19
CA LEU A 100 -18.10 -1.65 8.59
C LEU A 100 -17.72 -0.16 8.52
N SER A 101 -16.82 0.32 9.37
CA SER A 101 -16.38 1.72 9.34
C SER A 101 -15.41 2.02 8.19
N ALA A 102 -15.71 3.07 7.44
CA ALA A 102 -14.88 3.57 6.34
C ALA A 102 -13.54 4.14 6.81
N ASP A 103 -13.47 4.60 8.07
CA ASP A 103 -12.32 5.31 8.61
C ASP A 103 -11.05 4.45 8.57
N TYR A 104 -11.22 3.14 8.69
CA TYR A 104 -10.18 2.13 8.77
C TYR A 104 -9.67 1.62 7.41
N TYR A 105 -10.12 2.21 6.30
CA TYR A 105 -9.77 1.80 4.95
C TYR A 105 -9.17 2.94 4.13
N ASN A 106 -8.16 2.63 3.32
CA ASN A 106 -7.67 3.57 2.31
C ASN A 106 -8.59 3.54 1.08
N ASN A 107 -9.53 4.48 1.03
CA ASN A 107 -10.58 4.57 0.00
C ASN A 107 -10.26 5.57 -1.12
N ILE A 108 -9.00 5.98 -1.32
CA ILE A 108 -8.61 6.98 -2.35
C ILE A 108 -9.21 6.65 -3.74
N VAL A 109 -9.30 5.37 -4.09
CA VAL A 109 -9.88 4.93 -5.37
C VAL A 109 -11.39 5.17 -5.46
N ARG A 110 -12.13 5.10 -4.34
CA ARG A 110 -13.57 5.46 -4.32
C ARG A 110 -13.76 6.97 -4.36
N GLU A 111 -12.92 7.73 -3.66
CA GLU A 111 -12.90 9.20 -3.74
C GLU A 111 -12.68 9.68 -5.20
N MET A 112 -11.98 8.89 -6.02
CA MET A 112 -11.82 9.15 -7.46
C MET A 112 -13.04 8.85 -8.33
N LYS A 113 -13.88 7.87 -7.95
CA LYS A 113 -15.01 7.39 -8.77
C LYS A 113 -16.28 8.21 -8.53
N MET A 114 -16.41 8.86 -7.37
CA MET A 114 -17.69 9.34 -6.85
C MET A 114 -17.56 10.65 -6.07
N ARG A 115 -18.18 11.72 -6.60
CA ARG A 115 -18.73 12.83 -5.79
C ARG A 115 -20.06 12.42 -5.14
N THR A 116 -20.12 11.24 -4.52
CA THR A 116 -21.34 10.76 -3.87
C THR A 116 -21.05 10.37 -2.43
N ASP A 117 -21.94 10.78 -1.53
CA ASP A 117 -21.93 10.59 -0.07
C ASP A 117 -22.03 9.12 0.39
N ASP A 118 -21.62 8.14 -0.43
CA ASP A 118 -21.65 6.74 -0.03
C ASP A 118 -20.45 6.44 0.86
N GLU A 119 -20.67 6.56 2.17
CA GLU A 119 -19.68 6.36 3.24
C GLU A 119 -19.13 4.92 3.29
N LYS A 120 -19.59 3.98 2.46
CA LYS A 120 -19.18 2.58 2.57
C LYS A 120 -17.77 2.31 2.01
N PRO A 121 -16.92 1.55 2.71
CA PRO A 121 -15.60 1.19 2.20
C PRO A 121 -15.68 0.22 1.01
N HIS A 122 -14.74 0.33 0.06
CA HIS A 122 -14.65 -0.64 -1.04
C HIS A 122 -14.49 -2.07 -0.49
N PRO A 123 -15.10 -3.10 -1.10
CA PRO A 123 -14.95 -4.48 -0.61
C PRO A 123 -13.49 -4.94 -0.52
N ARG A 124 -12.66 -4.46 -1.45
CA ARG A 124 -11.22 -4.72 -1.52
C ARG A 124 -10.34 -3.51 -1.19
N ALA A 125 -10.87 -2.51 -0.48
CA ALA A 125 -10.02 -1.41 -0.02
C ALA A 125 -8.96 -1.97 0.95
N PRO A 126 -7.69 -1.53 0.85
CA PRO A 126 -6.71 -1.89 1.85
C PRO A 126 -7.06 -1.28 3.20
N ARG A 127 -6.95 -2.08 4.25
CA ARG A 127 -7.08 -1.60 5.63
C ARG A 127 -5.88 -0.73 6.00
N LEU A 128 -6.12 0.23 6.88
CA LEU A 128 -5.06 1.09 7.42
C LEU A 128 -4.30 0.38 8.54
N ASP A 129 -3.00 0.71 8.65
CA ASP A 129 -2.11 0.24 9.72
C ASP A 129 -2.15 -1.30 9.87
N SER A 130 -2.20 -1.79 11.10
CA SER A 130 -2.10 -3.19 11.51
C SER A 130 -3.45 -3.86 11.67
N ILE A 131 -4.55 -3.22 11.25
CA ILE A 131 -5.90 -3.79 11.36
C ILE A 131 -5.98 -5.12 10.61
N SER A 132 -5.38 -5.22 9.41
CA SER A 132 -5.38 -6.47 8.65
C SER A 132 -4.75 -7.63 9.45
N SER A 133 -3.63 -7.38 10.13
CA SER A 133 -3.00 -8.37 11.03
C SER A 133 -3.91 -8.77 12.20
N LYS A 134 -4.74 -7.86 12.71
CA LYS A 134 -5.67 -8.17 13.81
C LYS A 134 -6.89 -8.96 13.34
N ILE A 135 -7.34 -8.71 12.11
CA ILE A 135 -8.37 -9.52 11.46
C ILE A 135 -7.86 -10.92 11.15
N GLU A 136 -6.58 -11.07 10.76
CA GLU A 136 -5.92 -12.38 10.65
C GLU A 136 -5.92 -13.13 12.00
N ASP A 137 -5.55 -12.46 13.10
CA ASP A 137 -5.56 -13.04 14.44
C ASP A 137 -6.97 -13.50 14.86
N PHE A 138 -8.00 -12.70 14.55
CA PHE A 138 -9.40 -13.07 14.77
C PHE A 138 -9.82 -14.29 13.94
N ALA A 139 -9.45 -14.34 12.66
CA ALA A 139 -9.75 -15.46 11.78
C ALA A 139 -9.09 -16.76 12.28
N LYS A 140 -7.84 -16.66 12.73
CA LYS A 140 -7.09 -17.75 13.38
C LYS A 140 -7.82 -18.27 14.61
N TYR A 141 -8.24 -17.36 15.51
CA TYR A 141 -9.00 -17.70 16.71
C TYR A 141 -10.31 -18.44 16.38
N LYS A 142 -11.15 -17.86 15.52
CA LYS A 142 -12.43 -18.49 15.10
C LYS A 142 -12.21 -19.85 14.42
N SER A 143 -11.16 -19.99 13.63
CA SER A 143 -10.80 -21.24 12.97
C SER A 143 -10.43 -22.33 13.99
N LEU A 144 -9.63 -22.00 15.01
CA LEU A 144 -9.30 -22.93 16.10
C LEU A 144 -10.55 -23.38 16.85
N GLN A 145 -11.45 -22.46 17.20
CA GLN A 145 -12.71 -22.81 17.87
C GLN A 145 -13.57 -23.76 17.04
N HIS A 146 -13.69 -23.47 15.74
CA HIS A 146 -14.46 -24.28 14.82
C HIS A 146 -13.86 -25.69 14.69
N TYR A 147 -12.54 -25.77 14.54
CA TYR A 147 -11.82 -27.06 14.50
C TYR A 147 -12.03 -27.86 15.79
N LEU A 148 -11.89 -27.25 16.97
CA LEU A 148 -12.05 -27.98 18.24
C LEU A 148 -13.48 -28.55 18.41
N LYS A 149 -14.48 -27.92 17.79
CA LYS A 149 -15.88 -28.36 17.87
C LYS A 149 -16.27 -29.37 16.77
N HIS A 150 -15.71 -29.22 15.57
CA HIS A 150 -16.19 -29.92 14.37
C HIS A 150 -15.11 -30.78 13.68
N ALA A 151 -13.84 -30.66 14.09
CA ALA A 151 -12.68 -31.30 13.48
C ALA A 151 -12.52 -31.00 11.96
N CYS A 152 -13.00 -29.85 11.51
CA CYS A 152 -12.90 -29.37 10.14
C CYS A 152 -12.46 -27.91 10.08
N LEU A 153 -12.05 -27.45 8.90
CA LEU A 153 -11.71 -26.06 8.66
C LEU A 153 -12.97 -25.20 8.51
N ILE A 154 -12.99 -24.02 9.12
CA ILE A 154 -14.10 -23.07 8.98
C ILE A 154 -14.19 -22.53 7.55
N SER A 155 -15.39 -22.50 6.98
CA SER A 155 -15.63 -21.92 5.65
C SER A 155 -15.44 -20.39 5.64
N PRO A 156 -14.89 -19.78 4.57
CA PRO A 156 -14.87 -18.33 4.38
C PRO A 156 -16.26 -17.69 4.49
N THR A 157 -17.31 -18.41 4.10
CA THR A 157 -18.71 -17.95 4.16
C THR A 157 -19.22 -17.73 5.60
N MET A 158 -18.49 -18.24 6.60
CA MET A 158 -18.78 -17.98 8.01
C MET A 158 -18.20 -16.65 8.50
N PHE A 159 -17.37 -15.97 7.70
CA PHE A 159 -16.79 -14.67 8.01
C PHE A 159 -17.54 -13.55 7.30
N VAL A 160 -18.83 -13.44 7.57
CA VAL A 160 -19.70 -12.53 6.83
C VAL A 160 -20.61 -11.76 7.78
N VAL A 161 -20.76 -10.46 7.52
CA VAL A 161 -21.63 -9.55 8.27
C VAL A 161 -22.67 -8.91 7.35
N LYS A 162 -23.90 -8.80 7.85
CA LYS A 162 -25.00 -8.10 7.17
C LYS A 162 -25.05 -6.65 7.64
N ASP A 163 -25.00 -5.72 6.70
CA ASP A 163 -25.20 -4.29 6.89
C ASP A 163 -26.39 -3.83 6.04
N GLY A 164 -27.60 -3.90 6.62
CA GLY A 164 -28.85 -3.76 5.90
C GLY A 164 -29.06 -4.90 4.91
N ASP A 165 -29.31 -4.55 3.64
CA ASP A 165 -29.49 -5.52 2.54
C ASP A 165 -28.17 -6.01 1.92
N ILE A 166 -27.03 -5.49 2.38
CA ILE A 166 -25.71 -5.80 1.81
C ILE A 166 -24.96 -6.75 2.72
N GLU A 167 -24.40 -7.79 2.12
CA GLU A 167 -23.55 -8.78 2.77
C GLU A 167 -22.08 -8.44 2.51
N ARG A 168 -21.27 -8.36 3.58
CA ARG A 168 -19.84 -7.99 3.50
C ARG A 168 -18.96 -9.05 4.17
N SER A 169 -17.89 -9.43 3.49
CA SER A 169 -16.87 -10.30 4.08
C SER A 169 -16.11 -9.58 5.19
N ILE A 170 -15.98 -10.23 6.34
CA ILE A 170 -15.19 -9.78 7.49
C ILE A 170 -13.70 -9.87 7.19
N VAL A 171 -13.29 -10.94 6.51
CA VAL A 171 -11.89 -11.25 6.15
C VAL A 171 -11.71 -11.14 4.63
N THR A 172 -10.55 -10.66 4.17
CA THR A 172 -10.17 -10.85 2.76
C THR A 172 -9.72 -12.30 2.50
N ASP A 173 -9.61 -12.67 1.23
CA ASP A 173 -9.04 -13.95 0.80
C ASP A 173 -7.66 -14.19 1.44
N GLU A 174 -6.80 -13.17 1.43
CA GLU A 174 -5.47 -13.26 2.01
C GLU A 174 -5.51 -13.35 3.54
N GLU A 175 -6.41 -12.61 4.20
CA GLU A 175 -6.60 -12.67 5.65
C GLU A 175 -7.12 -14.05 6.10
N TYR A 176 -8.02 -14.66 5.33
CA TYR A 176 -8.51 -16.02 5.55
C TYR A 176 -7.40 -17.06 5.41
N LEU A 177 -6.64 -17.02 4.30
CA LEU A 177 -5.53 -17.95 4.09
C LEU A 177 -4.44 -17.78 5.15
N ALA A 178 -4.12 -16.54 5.54
CA ALA A 178 -3.12 -16.25 6.56
C ALA A 178 -3.55 -16.69 7.96
N GLY A 179 -4.77 -16.31 8.37
CA GLY A 179 -5.27 -16.53 9.72
C GLY A 179 -5.95 -17.89 9.88
N ALA A 180 -7.06 -18.09 9.19
CA ALA A 180 -7.89 -19.28 9.35
C ALA A 180 -7.23 -20.57 8.84
N CYS A 181 -6.33 -20.49 7.85
CA CYS A 181 -5.64 -21.67 7.31
C CYS A 181 -4.22 -21.83 7.88
N ILE A 182 -3.29 -20.94 7.51
CA ILE A 182 -1.89 -21.04 7.92
C ILE A 182 -1.74 -20.82 9.43
N GLY A 183 -2.41 -19.80 9.97
CA GLY A 183 -2.43 -19.52 11.40
C GLY A 183 -2.96 -20.71 12.21
N LEU A 184 -4.08 -21.31 11.79
CA LEU A 184 -4.63 -22.52 12.41
C LEU A 184 -3.58 -23.64 12.46
N CYS A 185 -2.83 -23.88 11.38
CA CYS A 185 -1.81 -24.94 11.35
C CYS A 185 -0.79 -24.79 12.49
N HIS A 186 -0.36 -23.56 12.78
CA HIS A 186 0.57 -23.30 13.89
C HIS A 186 -0.11 -23.40 15.26
N GLU A 187 -1.35 -22.95 15.40
CA GLU A 187 -2.10 -23.13 16.65
C GLU A 187 -2.33 -24.62 16.97
N LEU A 188 -2.55 -25.46 15.95
CA LEU A 188 -2.70 -26.90 16.14
C LEU A 188 -1.40 -27.57 16.60
N VAL A 189 -0.23 -27.04 16.24
CA VAL A 189 1.05 -27.47 16.81
C VAL A 189 1.11 -27.14 18.30
N HIS A 190 0.78 -25.91 18.68
CA HIS A 190 0.76 -25.48 20.09
C HIS A 190 -0.23 -26.31 20.91
N TYR A 191 -1.45 -26.51 20.40
CA TYR A 191 -2.45 -27.39 20.98
C TYR A 191 -1.90 -28.81 21.17
N SER A 192 -1.25 -29.37 20.15
CA SER A 192 -0.72 -30.74 20.19
C SER A 192 0.41 -30.91 21.20
N ILE A 193 1.32 -29.93 21.33
CA ILE A 193 2.37 -29.92 22.35
C ILE A 193 1.76 -29.90 23.75
N SER A 194 0.74 -29.06 23.95
CA SER A 194 0.02 -28.98 25.23
C SER A 194 -0.64 -30.31 25.58
N ARG A 195 -1.35 -30.93 24.62
CA ARG A 195 -2.01 -32.24 24.80
C ARG A 195 -1.03 -33.38 25.04
N ALA A 196 0.09 -33.41 24.30
CA ALA A 196 1.13 -34.41 24.44
C ALA A 196 1.70 -34.47 25.88
N SER A 197 1.72 -33.35 26.60
CA SER A 197 2.16 -33.30 28.00
C SER A 197 1.26 -34.10 28.96
N SER A 198 0.03 -34.42 28.56
CA SER A 198 -0.93 -35.24 29.34
C SER A 198 -1.10 -36.67 28.80
N ALA A 199 -0.28 -37.09 27.83
CA ALA A 199 -0.44 -38.35 27.12
C ALA A 199 -0.33 -39.61 28.01
N GLY A 200 0.31 -39.52 29.18
CA GLY A 200 0.37 -40.61 30.15
C GLY A 200 -0.91 -40.83 30.95
N ILE A 201 -1.85 -39.88 30.91
CA ILE A 201 -3.09 -39.88 31.70
C ILE A 201 -4.32 -39.93 30.80
N ASP A 202 -4.28 -39.23 29.66
CA ASP A 202 -5.40 -39.12 28.74
C ASP A 202 -5.17 -39.98 27.47
N PRO A 203 -5.94 -41.08 27.28
CA PRO A 203 -5.78 -41.97 26.13
C PRO A 203 -6.23 -41.34 24.80
N THR A 204 -6.94 -40.21 24.82
CA THR A 204 -7.45 -39.55 23.61
C THR A 204 -6.41 -38.68 22.90
N VAL A 205 -5.31 -38.35 23.59
CA VAL A 205 -4.27 -37.42 23.13
C VAL A 205 -3.71 -37.80 21.76
N VAL A 206 -3.36 -39.07 21.56
CA VAL A 206 -2.80 -39.53 20.28
C VAL A 206 -3.80 -39.33 19.14
N ALA A 207 -5.07 -39.68 19.36
CA ALA A 207 -6.12 -39.55 18.36
C ALA A 207 -6.39 -38.08 18.01
N ASP A 208 -6.35 -37.17 18.98
CA ASP A 208 -6.55 -35.74 18.76
C ASP A 208 -5.39 -35.12 17.98
N ILE A 209 -4.14 -35.48 18.30
CA ILE A 209 -2.96 -35.02 17.57
C ILE A 209 -2.95 -35.60 16.15
N GLN A 210 -3.41 -36.84 15.96
CA GLN A 210 -3.56 -37.44 14.64
C GLN A 210 -4.56 -36.65 13.78
N LYS A 211 -5.74 -36.33 14.32
CA LYS A 211 -6.72 -35.46 13.63
C LYS A 211 -6.14 -34.09 13.28
N ALA A 212 -5.36 -33.50 14.20
CA ALA A 212 -4.70 -32.22 13.96
C ALA A 212 -3.65 -32.32 12.85
N ARG A 213 -2.86 -33.38 12.82
CA ARG A 213 -1.91 -33.67 11.74
C ARG A 213 -2.63 -33.83 10.40
N ASP A 214 -3.74 -34.55 10.38
CA ASP A 214 -4.47 -34.87 9.15
C ASP A 214 -5.18 -33.65 8.57
N ILE A 215 -5.77 -32.77 9.40
CA ILE A 215 -6.33 -31.49 8.90
C ILE A 215 -5.21 -30.58 8.36
N VAL A 216 -4.06 -30.50 9.03
CA VAL A 216 -2.93 -29.68 8.57
C VAL A 216 -2.36 -30.21 7.26
N ALA A 217 -2.29 -31.53 7.07
CA ALA A 217 -1.91 -32.15 5.81
C ALA A 217 -2.87 -31.75 4.68
N LYS A 218 -4.18 -31.87 4.89
CA LYS A 218 -5.20 -31.47 3.91
C LYS A 218 -5.16 -29.98 3.58
N ILE A 219 -4.97 -29.10 4.57
CA ILE A 219 -4.77 -27.66 4.34
C ILE A 219 -3.52 -27.42 3.49
N PHE A 220 -2.40 -28.09 3.81
CA PHE A 220 -1.16 -27.94 3.06
C PHE A 220 -1.28 -28.40 1.60
N GLU A 221 -1.99 -29.50 1.35
CA GLU A 221 -2.30 -30.00 0.00
C GLU A 221 -3.09 -28.97 -0.84
N GLU A 222 -4.10 -28.32 -0.25
CA GLU A 222 -4.81 -27.25 -0.94
C GLU A 222 -3.94 -26.01 -1.17
N LEU A 223 -3.12 -25.62 -0.19
CA LEU A 223 -2.21 -24.47 -0.31
C LEU A 223 -1.13 -24.68 -1.39
N LEU A 224 -0.71 -25.92 -1.65
CA LEU A 224 0.25 -26.25 -2.72
C LEU A 224 -0.27 -25.88 -4.12
N GLN A 225 -1.58 -25.77 -4.29
CA GLN A 225 -2.20 -25.46 -5.57
C GLN A 225 -2.23 -23.94 -5.88
N PHE A 226 -1.80 -23.09 -4.95
CA PHE A 226 -1.75 -21.63 -5.13
C PHE A 226 -0.38 -21.18 -5.66
N ASP A 227 -0.38 -20.15 -6.51
CA ASP A 227 0.84 -19.41 -6.82
C ASP A 227 1.06 -18.25 -5.82
N PHE A 228 1.95 -18.48 -4.85
CA PHE A 228 2.34 -17.46 -3.87
C PHE A 228 3.57 -16.63 -4.26
N ARG A 229 4.16 -16.78 -5.46
CA ARG A 229 5.45 -16.13 -5.82
C ARG A 229 5.43 -14.61 -5.62
N ASN A 230 4.33 -13.96 -6.00
CA ASN A 230 4.16 -12.51 -5.92
C ASN A 230 3.38 -12.05 -4.67
N SER A 231 3.05 -12.98 -3.77
CA SER A 231 2.16 -12.76 -2.63
C SER A 231 2.93 -12.52 -1.31
N PRO A 232 2.46 -11.61 -0.43
CA PRO A 232 3.00 -11.46 0.92
C PRO A 232 2.85 -12.74 1.76
N LEU A 233 1.94 -13.65 1.37
CA LEU A 233 1.72 -14.93 2.04
C LEU A 233 2.85 -15.93 1.82
N ARG A 234 3.77 -15.71 0.87
CA ARG A 234 4.83 -16.68 0.52
C ARG A 234 5.57 -17.22 1.75
N ARG A 235 6.05 -16.31 2.60
CA ARG A 235 6.81 -16.68 3.80
C ARG A 235 5.95 -17.41 4.83
N LYS A 236 4.69 -16.99 5.00
CA LYS A 236 3.74 -17.65 5.90
C LYS A 236 3.42 -19.06 5.38
N TYR A 237 3.17 -19.21 4.09
CA TYR A 237 2.93 -20.50 3.44
C TYR A 237 4.12 -21.46 3.59
N ASP A 238 5.35 -21.02 3.33
CA ASP A 238 6.54 -21.87 3.46
C ASP A 238 6.70 -22.42 4.90
N SER A 239 6.13 -21.72 5.90
CA SER A 239 6.16 -22.15 7.29
C SER A 239 5.22 -23.33 7.63
N THR A 240 4.15 -23.54 6.84
CA THR A 240 3.15 -24.60 7.07
C THR A 240 3.77 -25.99 7.01
N LYS A 241 4.78 -26.19 6.15
CA LYS A 241 5.55 -27.44 6.08
C LYS A 241 6.19 -27.80 7.42
N TYR A 242 6.68 -26.82 8.17
CA TYR A 242 7.27 -27.05 9.49
C TYR A 242 6.19 -27.36 10.53
N ALA A 243 5.00 -26.77 10.43
CA ALA A 243 3.88 -27.11 11.30
C ALA A 243 3.49 -28.60 11.14
N LEU A 244 3.33 -29.06 9.90
CA LEU A 244 3.04 -30.48 9.61
C LEU A 244 4.14 -31.40 10.16
N LYS A 245 5.41 -31.08 9.88
CA LYS A 245 6.54 -31.86 10.38
C LYS A 245 6.60 -31.92 11.91
N SER A 246 6.26 -30.82 12.59
CA SER A 246 6.22 -30.79 14.06
C SER A 246 5.17 -31.75 14.61
N LEU A 247 3.97 -31.79 14.02
CA LEU A 247 2.91 -32.72 14.42
C LEU A 247 3.32 -34.18 14.21
N GLU A 248 3.94 -34.49 13.06
CA GLU A 248 4.49 -35.82 12.77
C GLU A 248 5.59 -36.22 13.76
N THR A 249 6.42 -35.26 14.16
CA THR A 249 7.49 -35.49 15.16
C THR A 249 6.88 -35.80 16.53
N ILE A 250 5.87 -35.05 16.97
CA ILE A 250 5.18 -35.30 18.24
C ILE A 250 4.55 -36.70 18.25
N LEU A 251 3.86 -37.09 17.17
CA LEU A 251 3.27 -38.43 17.04
C LEU A 251 4.33 -39.52 17.08
N TYR A 252 5.47 -39.32 16.40
CA TYR A 252 6.60 -40.24 16.46
C TYR A 252 7.17 -40.35 17.88
N GLU A 253 7.39 -39.23 18.58
CA GLU A 253 7.90 -39.23 19.96
C GLU A 253 6.95 -39.97 20.92
N LEU A 254 5.64 -39.75 20.81
CA LEU A 254 4.62 -40.48 21.57
C LEU A 254 4.62 -41.98 21.25
N SER A 255 4.88 -42.34 19.99
CA SER A 255 5.01 -43.74 19.57
C SER A 255 6.22 -44.43 20.21
N VAL A 256 7.36 -43.74 20.24
CA VAL A 256 8.61 -44.25 20.83
C VAL A 256 8.49 -44.38 22.34
N ALA A 257 7.79 -43.45 22.99
CA ALA A 257 7.54 -43.45 24.42
C ALA A 257 6.62 -44.60 24.91
N LYS A 258 6.17 -45.50 24.00
CA LYS A 258 5.24 -46.62 24.29
C LYS A 258 3.90 -46.18 24.90
N VAL A 259 3.52 -44.92 24.70
CA VAL A 259 2.15 -44.46 24.96
C VAL A 259 1.17 -45.11 23.98
N LEU A 260 1.66 -45.52 22.81
CA LEU A 260 0.97 -46.45 21.91
C LEU A 260 1.07 -47.88 22.46
N GLY A 261 -0.07 -48.45 22.86
CA GLY A 261 -0.20 -49.90 23.04
C GLY A 261 0.31 -50.62 21.79
N GLY A 262 1.28 -51.51 22.00
CA GLY A 262 2.17 -52.07 20.98
C GLY A 262 1.58 -52.29 19.58
N SER A 263 2.10 -51.55 18.61
CA SER A 263 2.22 -51.96 17.21
C SER A 263 3.37 -51.17 16.58
N GLU A 264 4.30 -51.88 15.93
CA GLU A 264 5.52 -51.31 15.34
C GLU A 264 5.21 -50.24 14.29
N VAL A 265 5.76 -49.04 14.46
CA VAL A 265 5.71 -47.99 13.43
C VAL A 265 6.71 -48.36 12.33
N LYS A 266 6.21 -48.74 11.14
CA LYS A 266 7.03 -48.81 9.93
C LYS A 266 7.59 -47.40 9.64
N LYS A 267 8.92 -47.28 9.55
CA LYS A 267 9.60 -46.10 9.00
C LYS A 267 9.01 -45.76 7.63
N VAL A 268 8.22 -44.70 7.54
CA VAL A 268 7.86 -44.09 6.26
C VAL A 268 9.06 -43.26 5.81
N LYS A 269 9.76 -43.75 4.79
CA LYS A 269 10.70 -42.92 4.03
C LYS A 269 9.89 -41.86 3.29
N LEU A 270 10.24 -40.60 3.51
CA LEU A 270 9.99 -39.53 2.56
C LEU A 270 10.84 -39.84 1.34
N ASP A 271 10.25 -40.46 0.32
CA ASP A 271 10.57 -40.27 -1.10
C ASP A 271 9.51 -41.03 -1.92
N GLU A 272 8.87 -40.29 -2.83
CA GLU A 272 8.06 -40.73 -3.97
C GLU A 272 6.88 -41.68 -3.69
N ARG A 273 5.66 -41.12 -3.70
CA ARG A 273 4.45 -41.85 -4.10
C ARG A 273 3.65 -41.05 -5.12
N GLU A 274 3.93 -41.35 -6.38
CA GLU A 274 2.93 -41.30 -7.44
C GLU A 274 1.86 -42.38 -7.18
N GLY A 275 0.61 -42.05 -7.53
CA GLY A 275 -0.45 -42.99 -7.90
C GLY A 275 -0.83 -44.06 -6.90
N ASP A 276 -1.96 -43.88 -6.21
CA ASP A 276 -3.11 -44.76 -6.46
C ASP A 276 -4.35 -44.18 -5.78
N ALA A 277 -5.33 -43.87 -6.61
CA ALA A 277 -6.69 -43.55 -6.23
C ALA A 277 -7.43 -44.85 -5.89
N GLU A 278 -7.98 -44.95 -4.68
CA GLU A 278 -9.30 -45.54 -4.39
C GLU A 278 -9.50 -45.71 -2.87
N MET A 279 -10.21 -44.76 -2.25
CA MET A 279 -11.23 -45.02 -1.23
C MET A 279 -11.96 -43.71 -0.93
N ALA A 280 -12.82 -43.30 -1.86
CA ALA A 280 -13.82 -42.28 -1.60
C ALA A 280 -14.98 -42.93 -0.84
N THR A 281 -15.29 -42.42 0.36
CA THR A 281 -16.64 -41.99 0.76
C THR A 281 -16.66 -41.63 2.26
N LYS A 282 -16.94 -40.34 2.56
CA LYS A 282 -17.15 -39.64 3.86
C LYS A 282 -16.02 -38.77 4.45
N GLU A 283 -14.83 -38.68 3.85
CA GLU A 283 -13.73 -37.80 4.35
C GLU A 283 -13.62 -36.43 3.65
N ASP A 284 -14.53 -36.12 2.72
CA ASP A 284 -14.39 -35.01 1.76
C ASP A 284 -14.82 -33.63 2.32
N ASP A 285 -15.57 -33.58 3.42
CA ASP A 285 -16.14 -32.33 3.97
C ASP A 285 -15.22 -31.59 4.96
N ALA A 286 -14.02 -32.11 5.24
CA ALA A 286 -13.14 -31.51 6.24
C ALA A 286 -12.53 -30.16 5.80
N ILE A 287 -12.47 -29.91 4.49
CA ILE A 287 -11.93 -28.70 3.87
C ILE A 287 -12.93 -28.18 2.83
N PRO A 288 -13.25 -26.87 2.81
CA PRO A 288 -14.15 -26.30 1.81
C PRO A 288 -13.46 -26.14 0.44
N LYS A 289 -13.32 -27.24 -0.31
CA LYS A 289 -12.55 -27.29 -1.58
C LYS A 289 -13.02 -26.31 -2.65
N ASP A 290 -14.33 -26.16 -2.81
CA ASP A 290 -14.92 -25.24 -3.79
C ASP A 290 -14.57 -23.78 -3.48
N GLU A 291 -14.55 -23.42 -2.19
CA GLU A 291 -14.14 -22.08 -1.75
C GLU A 291 -12.64 -21.86 -1.98
N PHE A 292 -11.80 -22.87 -1.76
CA PHE A 292 -10.37 -22.80 -2.09
C PHE A 292 -10.12 -22.63 -3.59
N ALA A 293 -10.89 -23.32 -4.43
CA ALA A 293 -10.85 -23.14 -5.88
C ALA A 293 -11.28 -21.71 -6.28
N ALA A 294 -12.32 -21.18 -5.65
CA ALA A 294 -12.79 -19.82 -5.89
C ALA A 294 -11.76 -18.76 -5.44
N ILE A 295 -11.13 -18.94 -4.27
CA ILE A 295 -10.06 -18.05 -3.79
C ILE A 295 -8.86 -18.10 -4.76
N ARG A 296 -8.43 -19.29 -5.21
CA ARG A 296 -7.36 -19.43 -6.22
C ARG A 296 -7.66 -18.63 -7.47
N ALA A 297 -8.85 -18.80 -8.05
CA ALA A 297 -9.24 -18.10 -9.27
C ALA A 297 -9.20 -16.57 -9.08
N ARG A 298 -9.67 -16.06 -7.92
CA ARG A 298 -9.60 -14.63 -7.60
C ARG A 298 -8.16 -14.13 -7.42
N MET A 299 -7.30 -14.90 -6.77
CA MET A 299 -5.89 -14.55 -6.58
C MET A 299 -5.11 -14.56 -7.90
N GLU A 300 -5.35 -15.54 -8.78
CA GLU A 300 -4.73 -15.61 -10.10
C GLU A 300 -5.16 -14.43 -10.97
N HIS A 301 -6.46 -14.10 -10.98
CA HIS A 301 -6.98 -12.93 -11.67
C HIS A 301 -6.34 -11.63 -11.16
N ARG A 302 -6.20 -11.48 -9.84
CA ARG A 302 -5.52 -10.34 -9.22
C ARG A 302 -4.05 -10.23 -9.66
N ASP A 303 -3.33 -11.35 -9.79
CA ASP A 303 -1.95 -11.34 -10.27
C ASP A 303 -1.86 -10.94 -11.76
N GLN A 304 -2.79 -11.42 -12.60
CA GLN A 304 -2.90 -10.98 -14.00
C GLN A 304 -3.18 -9.47 -14.12
N LEU A 305 -4.08 -8.93 -13.29
CA LEU A 305 -4.33 -7.49 -13.21
C LEU A 305 -3.10 -6.71 -12.78
N ARG A 306 -2.36 -7.20 -11.77
CA ARG A 306 -1.10 -6.60 -11.33
C ARG A 306 -0.06 -6.57 -12.44
N GLU A 307 0.13 -7.68 -13.17
CA GLU A 307 1.08 -7.70 -14.28
C GLU A 307 0.70 -6.73 -15.40
N ARG A 308 -0.60 -6.69 -15.74
CA ARG A 308 -1.14 -5.77 -16.74
C ARG A 308 -0.90 -4.32 -16.31
N LEU A 309 -1.18 -4.00 -15.05
CA LEU A 309 -0.93 -2.68 -14.46
C LEU A 309 0.55 -2.31 -14.60
N ILE A 310 1.47 -3.17 -14.16
CA ILE A 310 2.91 -2.91 -14.23
C ILE A 310 3.37 -2.67 -15.67
N LYS A 311 2.88 -3.46 -16.63
CA LYS A 311 3.21 -3.30 -18.05
C LYS A 311 2.69 -1.96 -18.58
N THR A 312 1.43 -1.62 -18.30
CA THR A 312 0.76 -0.38 -18.74
C THR A 312 1.39 0.87 -18.10
N CYS A 313 1.80 0.79 -16.82
CA CYS A 313 2.50 1.87 -16.14
C CYS A 313 3.79 2.29 -16.87
N ARG A 314 4.49 1.35 -17.54
CA ARG A 314 5.70 1.68 -18.30
C ARG A 314 5.42 2.63 -19.47
N ASP A 315 4.24 2.51 -20.09
CA ASP A 315 3.85 3.37 -21.21
C ASP A 315 3.53 4.80 -20.72
N GLY A 316 2.76 4.93 -19.64
CA GLY A 316 2.50 6.22 -19.00
C GLY A 316 3.78 6.92 -18.52
N GLN A 317 4.67 6.19 -17.84
CA GLN A 317 5.99 6.71 -17.42
C GLN A 317 6.84 7.15 -18.62
N LYS A 318 6.83 6.36 -19.69
CA LYS A 318 7.56 6.71 -20.92
C LYS A 318 7.02 8.00 -21.53
N ALA A 319 5.69 8.17 -21.59
CA ALA A 319 5.07 9.39 -22.11
C ALA A 319 5.45 10.61 -21.25
N ALA A 320 5.36 10.52 -19.92
CA ALA A 320 5.76 11.59 -19.00
C ALA A 320 7.24 12.00 -19.19
N LYS A 321 8.16 11.03 -19.23
CA LYS A 321 9.60 11.29 -19.48
C LYS A 321 9.85 11.94 -20.83
N GLN A 322 9.21 11.41 -21.88
CA GLN A 322 9.34 11.98 -23.22
C GLN A 322 8.81 13.41 -23.28
N SER A 323 7.78 13.74 -22.49
CA SER A 323 7.29 15.11 -22.35
C SER A 323 8.35 16.02 -21.75
N ILE A 324 9.00 15.62 -20.65
CA ILE A 324 10.13 16.35 -20.05
C ILE A 324 11.24 16.61 -21.08
N PHE A 325 11.63 15.59 -21.84
CA PHE A 325 12.64 15.77 -22.89
C PHE A 325 12.18 16.70 -24.02
N ALA A 326 10.89 16.72 -24.38
CA ALA A 326 10.35 17.64 -25.36
C ALA A 326 10.34 19.09 -24.84
N LEU A 327 10.01 19.29 -23.55
CA LEU A 327 10.05 20.58 -22.88
C LEU A 327 11.46 21.18 -22.89
N HIS A 328 12.49 20.39 -22.56
CA HIS A 328 13.89 20.85 -22.65
C HIS A 328 14.32 21.26 -24.05
N ARG A 329 13.70 20.71 -25.10
CA ARG A 329 13.96 21.09 -26.50
C ARG A 329 13.09 22.25 -26.98
N GLY A 330 12.22 22.80 -26.14
CA GLY A 330 11.26 23.84 -26.51
C GLY A 330 10.05 23.35 -27.33
N ASP A 331 9.90 22.04 -27.54
CA ASP A 331 8.79 21.44 -28.29
C ASP A 331 7.56 21.29 -27.39
N THR A 332 6.90 22.42 -27.13
CA THR A 332 5.76 22.52 -26.20
C THR A 332 4.54 21.74 -26.71
N GLN A 333 4.30 21.75 -28.02
CA GLN A 333 3.15 21.05 -28.61
C GLN A 333 3.28 19.54 -28.42
N LYS A 334 4.46 18.98 -28.69
CA LYS A 334 4.72 17.55 -28.45
C LYS A 334 4.65 17.20 -26.97
N ALA A 335 5.19 18.06 -26.09
CA ALA A 335 5.12 17.86 -24.65
C ALA A 335 3.67 17.77 -24.13
N LEU A 336 2.79 18.68 -24.59
CA LEU A 336 1.38 18.67 -24.26
C LEU A 336 0.65 17.41 -24.76
N LYS A 337 0.94 16.98 -25.99
CA LYS A 337 0.41 15.73 -26.51
C LYS A 337 0.82 14.53 -25.62
N LEU A 338 2.09 14.45 -25.27
CA LEU A 338 2.61 13.36 -24.41
C LEU A 338 2.05 13.40 -22.98
N LEU A 339 1.78 14.59 -22.43
CA LEU A 339 1.06 14.71 -21.15
C LEU A 339 -0.37 14.19 -21.29
N SER A 340 -1.08 14.55 -22.36
CA SER A 340 -2.42 14.05 -22.62
C SER A 340 -2.44 12.53 -22.83
N ASP A 341 -1.45 11.97 -23.54
CA ASP A 341 -1.30 10.53 -23.72
C ASP A 341 -1.09 9.82 -22.36
N CYS A 342 -0.30 10.43 -21.45
CA CYS A 342 -0.12 9.93 -20.08
C CYS A 342 -1.43 9.99 -19.27
N GLU A 343 -2.17 11.10 -19.35
CA GLU A 343 -3.46 11.27 -18.68
C GLU A 343 -4.50 10.25 -19.15
N GLN A 344 -4.55 10.00 -20.46
CA GLN A 344 -5.42 9.00 -21.06
C GLN A 344 -5.03 7.59 -20.62
N CYS A 345 -3.73 7.26 -20.61
CA CYS A 345 -3.23 5.97 -20.11
C CYS A 345 -3.64 5.75 -18.64
N VAL A 346 -3.46 6.77 -17.78
CA VAL A 346 -3.89 6.67 -16.38
C VAL A 346 -5.40 6.49 -16.28
N THR A 347 -6.18 7.32 -16.97
CA THR A 347 -7.65 7.35 -16.82
C THR A 347 -8.35 6.15 -17.45
N ASN A 348 -7.90 5.72 -18.63
CA ASN A 348 -8.60 4.72 -19.44
C ASN A 348 -8.05 3.31 -19.23
N ASP A 349 -6.76 3.16 -18.94
CA ASP A 349 -6.11 1.85 -18.89
C ASP A 349 -5.74 1.42 -17.45
N LEU A 350 -5.25 2.36 -16.63
CA LEU A 350 -4.80 2.05 -15.26
C LEU A 350 -5.92 2.15 -14.21
N MET A 351 -6.76 3.19 -14.27
CA MET A 351 -7.84 3.40 -13.30
C MET A 351 -8.88 2.28 -13.26
N PRO A 352 -9.30 1.65 -14.38
CA PRO A 352 -10.18 0.48 -14.33
C PRO A 352 -9.63 -0.66 -13.48
N ILE A 353 -8.31 -0.91 -13.55
CA ILE A 353 -7.65 -1.94 -12.75
C ILE A 353 -7.75 -1.59 -11.26
N LEU A 354 -7.53 -0.31 -10.89
CA LEU A 354 -7.61 0.12 -9.50
C LEU A 354 -9.05 0.09 -8.96
N TYR A 355 -10.05 0.40 -9.80
CA TYR A 355 -11.46 0.30 -9.39
C TYR A 355 -11.85 -1.13 -9.02
N GLU A 356 -11.16 -2.14 -9.56
CA GLU A 356 -11.34 -3.53 -9.19
C GLU A 356 -10.44 -3.92 -8.01
N GLU A 357 -9.16 -3.53 -8.05
CA GLU A 357 -8.14 -3.87 -7.06
C GLU A 357 -7.43 -2.62 -6.51
N PRO A 358 -8.01 -1.90 -5.53
CA PRO A 358 -7.46 -0.66 -5.00
C PRO A 358 -6.08 -0.78 -4.36
N ASP A 359 -5.76 -1.97 -3.84
CA ASP A 359 -4.47 -2.28 -3.20
C ASP A 359 -3.29 -2.21 -4.18
N LEU A 360 -3.54 -2.22 -5.49
CA LEU A 360 -2.52 -2.07 -6.53
C LEU A 360 -2.10 -0.62 -6.80
N ARG A 361 -2.64 0.37 -6.07
CA ARG A 361 -2.27 1.79 -6.26
C ARG A 361 -0.79 2.06 -5.97
N GLY A 362 -0.21 1.35 -5.01
CA GLY A 362 1.20 1.53 -4.64
C GLY A 362 2.17 1.12 -5.74
N GLY A 363 3.47 1.37 -5.52
CA GLY A 363 4.53 0.89 -6.40
C GLY A 363 4.50 1.53 -7.79
N SER A 364 4.31 0.71 -8.83
CA SER A 364 4.41 1.17 -10.23
C SER A 364 3.40 2.25 -10.59
N PHE A 365 2.17 2.20 -10.06
CA PHE A 365 1.15 3.20 -10.35
C PHE A 365 1.49 4.57 -9.73
N SER A 366 1.80 4.61 -8.42
CA SER A 366 2.31 5.84 -7.79
C SER A 366 3.54 6.39 -8.51
N GLY A 367 4.43 5.52 -9.01
CA GLY A 367 5.58 5.93 -9.82
C GLY A 367 5.21 6.59 -11.16
N VAL A 368 4.08 6.22 -11.79
CA VAL A 368 3.58 6.93 -12.99
C VAL A 368 3.10 8.32 -12.62
N LEU A 369 2.36 8.44 -11.51
CA LEU A 369 1.83 9.72 -11.04
C LEU A 369 2.95 10.67 -10.60
N GLU A 370 4.00 10.19 -9.94
CA GLU A 370 5.18 11.01 -9.61
C GLU A 370 5.83 11.62 -10.87
N GLU A 371 6.08 10.80 -11.89
CA GLU A 371 6.68 11.22 -13.17
C GLU A 371 5.74 12.18 -13.95
N TYR A 372 4.43 11.93 -13.91
CA TYR A 372 3.44 12.83 -14.49
C TYR A 372 3.43 14.18 -13.78
N VAL A 373 3.43 14.19 -12.44
CA VAL A 373 3.47 15.42 -11.64
C VAL A 373 4.73 16.23 -11.98
N GLU A 374 5.90 15.58 -12.03
CA GLU A 374 7.14 16.22 -12.44
C GLU A 374 7.02 16.88 -13.82
N ALA A 375 6.56 16.13 -14.82
CA ALA A 375 6.41 16.61 -16.19
C ALA A 375 5.42 17.78 -16.30
N TYR A 376 4.26 17.68 -15.63
CA TYR A 376 3.21 18.70 -15.67
C TYR A 376 3.63 19.97 -14.93
N LEU A 377 4.30 19.84 -13.78
CA LEU A 377 4.84 20.99 -13.06
C LEU A 377 5.95 21.66 -13.86
N PHE A 378 6.82 20.89 -14.53
CA PHE A 378 7.87 21.48 -15.37
C PHE A 378 7.30 22.23 -16.57
N TYR A 379 6.25 21.67 -17.21
CA TYR A 379 5.48 22.38 -18.24
C TYR A 379 4.93 23.71 -17.69
N SER A 380 4.21 23.68 -16.56
CA SER A 380 3.62 24.89 -15.98
C SER A 380 4.67 25.92 -15.57
N TRP A 381 5.83 25.48 -15.08
CA TRP A 381 6.93 26.35 -14.69
C TRP A 381 7.54 27.08 -15.89
N LEU A 382 7.61 26.42 -17.05
CA LEU A 382 8.10 26.99 -18.31
C LEU A 382 7.09 27.91 -19.01
N GLN A 383 5.78 27.64 -18.90
CA GLN A 383 4.78 28.43 -19.61
C GLN A 383 4.60 29.83 -19.01
N ASN A 384 4.47 30.82 -19.87
CA ASN A 384 4.15 32.20 -19.52
C ASN A 384 2.84 32.60 -20.24
N GLU A 385 1.95 33.31 -19.55
CA GLU A 385 0.62 33.68 -20.06
C GLU A 385 0.68 34.92 -21.00
N GLU A 386 1.84 35.58 -21.11
CA GLU A 386 2.02 36.75 -21.98
C GLU A 386 2.37 36.34 -23.43
N GLU A 387 1.38 36.43 -24.33
CA GLU A 387 1.59 36.27 -25.77
C GLU A 387 2.52 37.38 -26.32
N GLY A 388 3.61 36.99 -27.01
CA GLY A 388 4.30 37.88 -27.95
C GLY A 388 5.68 38.42 -27.57
N LYS A 389 6.27 38.07 -26.41
CA LYS A 389 7.71 38.33 -26.13
C LYS A 389 8.43 37.05 -25.71
N GLN A 390 9.75 37.01 -25.90
CA GLN A 390 10.61 35.83 -25.66
C GLN A 390 10.19 35.11 -24.37
N LYS A 391 9.88 33.81 -24.49
CA LYS A 391 9.30 32.96 -23.43
C LYS A 391 10.27 32.77 -22.26
N GLU A 392 10.37 33.76 -21.38
CA GLU A 392 10.93 33.56 -20.05
C GLU A 392 10.00 32.62 -19.27
N PRO A 393 10.54 31.64 -18.52
CA PRO A 393 9.74 30.75 -17.70
C PRO A 393 9.00 31.55 -16.62
N SER A 394 7.75 31.17 -16.33
CA SER A 394 6.94 31.88 -15.34
C SER A 394 7.39 31.65 -13.89
N GLY A 395 8.10 30.56 -13.63
CA GLY A 395 8.43 30.15 -12.27
C GLY A 395 7.24 29.59 -11.48
N LYS A 396 6.08 29.40 -12.12
CA LYS A 396 4.82 29.02 -11.47
C LYS A 396 4.80 27.51 -11.17
N VAL A 397 4.72 27.16 -9.89
CA VAL A 397 4.50 25.78 -9.43
C VAL A 397 3.05 25.65 -8.99
N LEU A 398 2.32 24.72 -9.59
CA LEU A 398 0.90 24.48 -9.32
C LEU A 398 0.72 23.56 -8.12
N GLY A 399 -0.35 23.75 -7.35
CA GLY A 399 -0.73 22.80 -6.31
C GLY A 399 -1.36 21.54 -6.86
N PHE A 400 -1.34 20.46 -6.08
CA PHE A 400 -1.88 19.16 -6.48
C PHE A 400 -3.37 19.19 -6.86
N ALA A 401 -4.17 20.07 -6.25
CA ALA A 401 -5.58 20.24 -6.59
C ALA A 401 -5.81 20.90 -7.96
N SER A 402 -4.78 21.52 -8.54
CA SER A 402 -4.81 22.12 -9.88
C SER A 402 -4.38 21.14 -10.98
N LEU A 403 -4.02 19.90 -10.63
CA LEU A 403 -3.61 18.89 -11.61
C LEU A 403 -4.84 18.18 -12.20
N PRO A 404 -4.82 17.83 -13.50
CA PRO A 404 -5.89 17.06 -14.13
C PRO A 404 -6.13 15.68 -13.51
N LEU A 405 -5.05 15.00 -13.10
CA LEU A 405 -5.13 13.70 -12.43
C LEU A 405 -5.22 13.88 -10.92
N LEU A 406 -6.06 13.05 -10.27
CA LEU A 406 -6.11 13.01 -8.81
C LEU A 406 -4.86 12.29 -8.28
N VAL A 407 -4.04 13.04 -7.54
CA VAL A 407 -2.79 12.56 -6.94
C VAL A 407 -2.84 12.66 -5.43
N SER A 408 -2.22 11.71 -4.74
CA SER A 408 -2.05 11.80 -3.28
C SER A 408 -1.01 12.87 -2.93
N PRO A 409 -1.03 13.40 -1.68
CA PRO A 409 0.01 14.31 -1.20
C PRO A 409 1.43 13.72 -1.33
N GLU A 410 1.57 12.41 -1.09
CA GLU A 410 2.81 11.66 -1.22
C GLU A 410 3.32 11.62 -2.66
N GLU A 411 2.44 11.29 -3.62
CA GLU A 411 2.75 11.25 -5.06
C GLU A 411 3.12 12.65 -5.57
N TYR A 412 2.39 13.68 -5.13
CA TYR A 412 2.72 15.06 -5.48
C TYR A 412 4.07 15.51 -4.92
N LEU A 413 4.35 15.22 -3.64
CA LEU A 413 5.64 15.56 -3.02
C LEU A 413 6.80 14.84 -3.71
N GLY A 414 6.58 13.60 -4.16
CA GLY A 414 7.52 12.83 -4.96
C GLY A 414 7.92 13.58 -6.24
N GLY A 415 6.92 13.95 -7.06
CA GLY A 415 7.15 14.68 -8.31
C GLY A 415 7.63 16.13 -8.12
N LEU A 416 7.19 16.82 -7.07
CA LEU A 416 7.68 18.17 -6.74
C LEU A 416 9.17 18.18 -6.38
N CYS A 417 9.67 17.14 -5.71
CA CYS A 417 11.10 17.02 -5.45
C CYS A 417 11.87 16.73 -6.73
N ASP A 418 11.36 15.87 -7.61
CA ASP A 418 12.05 15.47 -8.85
C ASP A 418 12.10 16.62 -9.85
N LEU A 419 11.05 17.46 -9.91
CA LEU A 419 11.03 18.74 -10.65
C LEU A 419 12.28 19.59 -10.40
N SER A 420 12.81 19.59 -9.19
CA SER A 420 14.01 20.38 -8.85
C SER A 420 15.27 19.94 -9.60
N GLY A 421 15.32 18.69 -10.04
CA GLY A 421 16.33 18.13 -10.92
C GLY A 421 16.22 18.70 -12.33
N GLU A 422 15.00 18.74 -12.88
CA GLU A 422 14.74 19.28 -14.22
C GLU A 422 14.93 20.80 -14.29
N ILE A 423 14.56 21.53 -13.23
CA ILE A 423 14.91 22.95 -13.06
C ILE A 423 16.44 23.12 -13.02
N GLY A 424 17.15 22.25 -12.30
CA GLY A 424 18.61 22.26 -12.27
C GLY A 424 19.23 22.02 -13.64
N ARG A 425 18.67 21.09 -14.42
CA ARG A 425 19.10 20.81 -15.81
C ARG A 425 18.86 22.00 -16.73
N TYR A 426 17.70 22.66 -16.60
CA TYR A 426 17.40 23.88 -17.34
C TYR A 426 18.38 25.01 -16.99
N ALA A 427 18.72 25.16 -15.70
CA ALA A 427 19.67 26.16 -15.24
C ALA A 427 21.07 25.96 -15.83
N VAL A 428 21.54 24.71 -15.96
CA VAL A 428 22.84 24.41 -16.61
C VAL A 428 22.85 24.92 -18.05
N ALA A 429 21.79 24.61 -18.83
CA ALA A 429 21.68 25.09 -20.20
C ALA A 429 21.68 26.63 -20.27
N LYS A 430 20.96 27.31 -19.38
CA LYS A 430 20.94 28.77 -19.31
C LYS A 430 22.26 29.38 -18.84
N GLY A 431 22.94 28.74 -17.90
CA GLY A 431 24.26 29.13 -17.44
C GLY A 431 25.30 29.09 -18.57
N THR A 432 25.21 28.11 -19.48
CA THR A 432 26.06 28.05 -20.68
C THR A 432 25.88 29.28 -21.58
N HIS A 433 24.65 29.80 -21.66
CA HIS A 433 24.34 31.04 -22.39
C HIS A 433 24.51 32.31 -21.55
N ARG A 434 25.09 32.20 -20.34
CA ARG A 434 25.27 33.31 -19.38
C ARG A 434 23.97 34.05 -19.03
N ASP A 435 22.82 33.36 -19.12
CA ASP A 435 21.53 33.91 -18.74
C ASP A 435 21.33 33.87 -17.22
N LYS A 436 21.96 34.84 -16.55
CA LYS A 436 21.94 34.97 -15.10
C LYS A 436 20.53 35.12 -14.53
N LYS A 437 19.62 35.78 -15.24
CA LYS A 437 18.23 35.97 -14.80
C LYS A 437 17.49 34.64 -14.71
N SER A 438 17.60 33.82 -15.76
CA SER A 438 16.99 32.48 -15.75
C SER A 438 17.60 31.58 -14.67
N VAL A 439 18.92 31.60 -14.47
CA VAL A 439 19.57 30.81 -13.41
C VAL A 439 19.13 31.27 -12.02
N GLN A 440 18.96 32.58 -11.81
CA GLN A 440 18.44 33.13 -10.56
C GLN A 440 17.02 32.63 -10.27
N LEU A 441 16.14 32.62 -11.28
CA LEU A 441 14.78 32.09 -11.15
C LEU A 441 14.78 30.59 -10.79
N CYS A 442 15.68 29.80 -11.38
CA CYS A 442 15.86 28.39 -11.02
C CYS A 442 16.26 28.23 -9.56
N LEU A 443 17.24 29.02 -9.11
CA LEU A 443 17.72 29.03 -7.73
C LEU A 443 16.60 29.40 -6.75
N ASP A 444 15.84 30.46 -7.06
CA ASP A 444 14.74 30.93 -6.22
C ASP A 444 13.62 29.90 -6.13
N THR A 445 13.29 29.23 -7.24
CA THR A 445 12.30 28.15 -7.24
C THR A 445 12.75 26.98 -6.37
N ASN A 446 13.97 26.47 -6.57
CA ASN A 446 14.48 25.34 -5.79
C ASN A 446 14.63 25.68 -4.30
N LYS A 447 15.03 26.91 -3.95
CA LYS A 447 15.01 27.41 -2.57
C LYS A 447 13.59 27.45 -1.99
N GLY A 448 12.62 27.92 -2.77
CA GLY A 448 11.21 27.94 -2.38
C GLY A 448 10.67 26.55 -2.06
N ILE A 449 10.92 25.57 -2.92
CA ILE A 449 10.54 24.16 -2.70
C ILE A 449 11.24 23.62 -1.45
N TYR A 450 12.56 23.83 -1.32
CA TYR A 450 13.34 23.32 -0.18
C TYR A 450 12.86 23.88 1.15
N ASN A 451 12.59 25.19 1.21
CA ASN A 451 12.06 25.82 2.41
C ASN A 451 10.65 25.32 2.73
N SER A 452 9.80 25.10 1.73
CA SER A 452 8.47 24.52 1.93
C SER A 452 8.55 23.12 2.55
N LEU A 453 9.43 22.25 2.05
CA LEU A 453 9.70 20.95 2.67
C LEU A 453 10.31 21.02 4.08
N ARG A 454 10.86 22.17 4.50
CA ARG A 454 11.31 22.39 5.88
C ARG A 454 10.20 22.87 6.79
N LEU A 455 9.20 23.55 6.24
CA LEU A 455 8.01 23.99 6.98
C LEU A 455 7.03 22.82 7.22
N ILE A 456 6.98 21.83 6.32
CA ILE A 456 6.26 20.58 6.55
C ILE A 456 6.95 19.85 7.71
N GLY A 457 6.28 19.80 8.87
CA GLY A 457 6.85 19.25 10.11
C GLY A 457 7.24 17.78 10.00
N ARG A 458 6.25 16.91 9.70
CA ARG A 458 6.48 15.46 9.53
C ARG A 458 6.35 15.09 8.05
N LEU A 459 7.48 14.72 7.45
CA LEU A 459 7.52 14.23 6.07
C LEU A 459 7.49 12.70 6.02
N PRO A 460 6.88 12.11 4.97
CA PRO A 460 7.01 10.69 4.68
C PRO A 460 8.48 10.27 4.51
N SER A 461 8.82 9.05 4.93
CA SER A 461 10.21 8.58 5.00
C SER A 461 10.93 8.56 3.65
N PHE A 462 10.22 8.23 2.57
CA PHE A 462 10.79 8.17 1.22
C PHE A 462 11.20 9.56 0.68
N ILE A 463 10.59 10.63 1.19
CA ILE A 463 10.91 12.02 0.79
C ILE A 463 12.27 12.47 1.33
N PHE A 464 12.81 11.87 2.41
CA PHE A 464 14.08 12.31 2.99
C PHE A 464 15.25 12.24 2.00
N LYS A 465 15.33 11.18 1.20
CA LYS A 465 16.36 11.05 0.16
C LYS A 465 16.20 12.13 -0.91
N LYS A 466 14.97 12.38 -1.37
CA LYS A 466 14.65 13.40 -2.38
C LYS A 466 14.92 14.82 -1.86
N LYS A 467 14.58 15.12 -0.60
CA LYS A 467 14.91 16.39 0.07
C LYS A 467 16.41 16.64 0.14
N SER A 468 17.21 15.60 0.38
CA SER A 468 18.68 15.70 0.35
C SER A 468 19.18 16.04 -1.07
N ALA A 469 18.66 15.38 -2.10
CA ALA A 469 18.99 15.68 -3.50
C ALA A 469 18.61 17.12 -3.89
N LEU A 470 17.45 17.60 -3.46
CA LEU A 470 17.02 18.99 -3.65
C LEU A 470 17.98 19.98 -2.99
N LYS A 471 18.44 19.71 -1.76
CA LYS A 471 19.45 20.56 -1.09
C LYS A 471 20.73 20.66 -1.93
N MET A 472 21.21 19.53 -2.45
CA MET A 472 22.38 19.51 -3.33
C MET A 472 22.13 20.27 -4.64
N SER A 473 20.91 20.21 -5.19
CA SER A 473 20.51 21.01 -6.36
C SER A 473 20.59 22.50 -6.06
N VAL A 474 20.08 22.96 -4.90
CA VAL A 474 20.19 24.36 -4.45
C VAL A 474 21.66 24.80 -4.36
N GLU A 475 22.51 24.03 -3.69
CA GLU A 475 23.94 24.37 -3.53
C GLU A 475 24.67 24.48 -4.89
N LYS A 476 24.34 23.62 -5.85
CA LYS A 476 24.88 23.69 -7.22
C LYS A 476 24.45 24.96 -7.94
N LEU A 477 23.18 25.34 -7.82
CA LEU A 477 22.65 26.57 -8.43
C LEU A 477 23.26 27.83 -7.79
N GLU A 478 23.51 27.81 -6.47
CA GLU A 478 24.21 28.91 -5.79
C GLU A 478 25.64 29.08 -6.31
N ARG A 479 26.37 27.97 -6.49
CA ARG A 479 27.72 28.00 -7.09
C ARG A 479 27.69 28.57 -8.51
N MET A 480 26.76 28.11 -9.33
CA MET A 480 26.59 28.63 -10.70
C MET A 480 26.30 30.13 -10.72
N MET A 481 25.41 30.61 -9.85
CA MET A 481 25.11 32.04 -9.71
C MET A 481 26.31 32.85 -9.23
N TYR A 482 27.10 32.31 -8.31
CA TYR A 482 28.35 32.91 -7.85
C TYR A 482 29.36 33.03 -8.99
N GLU A 483 29.58 31.96 -9.75
CA GLU A 483 30.48 31.94 -10.91
C GLU A 483 30.08 32.96 -11.99
N LEU A 484 28.79 33.01 -12.36
CA LEU A 484 28.28 34.01 -13.31
C LEU A 484 28.50 35.43 -12.79
N SER A 485 28.30 35.68 -11.50
CA SER A 485 28.51 37.00 -10.89
C SER A 485 29.99 37.39 -10.87
N LEU A 486 30.91 36.44 -10.61
CA LEU A 486 32.35 36.68 -10.72
C LEU A 486 32.77 37.00 -12.16
N MET A 487 32.21 36.30 -13.15
CA MET A 487 32.52 36.55 -14.55
C MET A 487 32.06 37.94 -14.99
N GLU A 488 30.88 38.38 -14.57
CA GLU A 488 30.39 39.75 -14.80
C GLU A 488 31.30 40.81 -14.17
N MET A 489 31.72 40.60 -12.91
CA MET A 489 32.60 41.53 -12.20
C MET A 489 34.01 41.63 -12.79
N THR A 490 34.51 40.53 -13.38
CA THR A 490 35.88 40.47 -13.94
C THR A 490 35.96 40.87 -15.41
N GLY A 491 34.83 41.17 -16.06
CA GLY A 491 34.79 41.63 -17.47
C GLY A 491 35.30 40.59 -18.48
N ARG A 492 35.40 39.31 -18.12
CA ARG A 492 35.89 38.24 -19.03
C ARG A 492 34.80 37.86 -20.03
N GLU A 493 34.73 38.57 -21.15
CA GLU A 493 34.13 38.04 -22.38
C GLU A 493 35.03 36.93 -22.93
N TYR A 494 34.55 35.69 -22.90
CA TYR A 494 35.24 34.59 -23.58
C TYR A 494 34.55 34.47 -24.94
N THR A 495 35.19 34.97 -26.00
CA THR A 495 34.75 34.69 -27.37
C THR A 495 34.93 33.19 -27.60
N SER A 496 33.84 32.45 -27.71
CA SER A 496 33.91 31.07 -28.18
C SER A 496 34.36 31.10 -29.64
N ASN A 497 35.63 30.83 -29.90
CA ASN A 497 36.19 30.64 -31.24
C ASN A 497 35.63 29.35 -31.87
N LEU A 498 34.36 29.35 -32.25
CA LEU A 498 33.73 28.28 -33.04
C LEU A 498 33.06 28.77 -34.33
N GLU A 499 33.17 30.06 -34.66
CA GLU A 499 32.70 30.61 -35.95
C GLU A 499 33.83 31.38 -36.66
N SER A 500 34.87 30.67 -37.11
CA SER A 500 35.83 31.24 -38.09
C SER A 500 36.59 30.18 -38.89
N ASN A 501 35.91 29.11 -39.32
CA ASN A 501 36.52 28.10 -40.21
C ASN A 501 35.62 27.68 -41.38
N ALA A 502 34.69 28.53 -41.82
CA ALA A 502 33.81 28.24 -42.97
C ALA A 502 34.06 29.13 -44.20
N GLN A 503 35.17 29.87 -44.26
CA GLN A 503 35.55 30.70 -45.41
C GLN A 503 37.06 30.59 -45.68
N ALA A 504 37.49 29.42 -46.15
CA ALA A 504 38.77 29.24 -46.85
C ALA A 504 38.75 27.85 -47.49
N ASP A 505 37.96 27.68 -48.56
CA ASP A 505 38.07 26.60 -49.54
C ASP A 505 37.19 26.99 -50.74
N ASP A 506 37.69 27.96 -51.52
CA ASP A 506 37.32 28.17 -52.93
C ASP A 506 38.38 29.09 -53.54
N GLU A 507 39.52 28.50 -53.94
CA GLU A 507 40.40 28.96 -55.01
C GLU A 507 40.96 27.77 -55.79
#